data_AF-A0A9X3AVI3-F1
#
_entry.id   AF-A0A9X3AVI3-F1
#
_cell.length_a   1.000
_cell.length_b   1.000
_cell.length_c   1.000
_cell.angle_alpha   90.00
_cell.angle_beta   90.00
_cell.angle_gamma   90.00
#
_symmetry.space_group_name_H-M   'P 1'
#
loop_
_entity.id
_entity.type
_entity.pdbx_description
1 polymer ?
#
loop_
_entity_poly.entity_id
_entity_poly.type
_entity_poly.pdbx_seq_one_letter_code
_entity_poly.pdbx_strand_id
1 'polypeptide(L)'
;MKKQPVYQQSYADAEAETLSLAELLDSVEKSESPADEVLNKTQEAIEKANDRLDFIVYLTIKGIDITSQEMIAKIAYKFDCDPHQIIEDMHTLTNKSTWKQHKVRLKDKINQQLLRKSALTAARKNDISNKMLQSFSFDAETLLNLSTQFECRPVHIVDDIRHFKKFSTQKQLLIEQRSKAPIIRAFTRFARFNLQY
;
A
#
# COMPACT_ATOMS: atom_id res chain seq x y z
N MET A 1 1.35 53.40 -18.96
CA MET A 1 0.83 52.25 -19.73
C MET A 1 1.94 51.65 -20.56
N LYS A 2 2.22 50.35 -20.38
CA LYS A 2 2.43 49.31 -21.42
C LYS A 2 3.06 48.08 -20.74
N LYS A 3 2.25 47.03 -20.60
CA LYS A 3 2.64 45.66 -20.22
C LYS A 3 2.92 44.89 -21.52
N GLN A 4 3.95 44.04 -21.53
CA GLN A 4 4.15 42.95 -22.51
C GLN A 4 5.30 42.02 -22.03
N PRO A 5 5.41 40.78 -22.52
CA PRO A 5 4.69 39.62 -21.98
C PRO A 5 5.64 38.58 -21.34
N VAL A 6 5.05 37.75 -20.49
CA VAL A 6 5.67 36.57 -19.88
C VAL A 6 5.82 35.49 -20.95
N TYR A 7 7.03 34.96 -21.10
CA TYR A 7 7.33 33.81 -21.94
C TYR A 7 6.75 32.55 -21.27
N GLN A 8 5.64 32.03 -21.79
CA GLN A 8 5.15 30.68 -21.49
C GLN A 8 5.83 29.72 -22.47
N GLN A 9 6.90 29.06 -22.03
CA GLN A 9 7.40 27.86 -22.69
C GLN A 9 6.49 26.69 -22.31
N SER A 10 5.84 26.10 -23.31
CA SER A 10 4.97 24.94 -23.20
C SER A 10 5.77 23.70 -22.87
N TYR A 11 5.29 22.92 -21.90
CA TYR A 11 5.82 21.61 -21.47
C TYR A 11 5.67 20.48 -22.51
N ALA A 12 5.52 20.80 -23.80
CA ALA A 12 5.24 19.81 -24.84
C ALA A 12 6.50 19.28 -25.55
N ASP A 13 7.65 19.95 -25.43
CA ASP A 13 8.86 19.60 -26.19
C ASP A 13 9.86 18.75 -25.39
N ALA A 14 9.53 18.36 -24.16
CA ALA A 14 10.37 17.49 -23.33
C ALA A 14 9.99 16.00 -23.39
N GLU A 15 8.89 15.65 -24.06
CA GLU A 15 8.41 14.25 -24.19
C GLU A 15 8.84 13.59 -25.52
N ALA A 16 9.32 14.36 -26.50
CA ALA A 16 9.72 13.82 -27.80
C ALA A 16 11.13 13.19 -27.81
N GLU A 17 12.03 13.58 -26.90
CA GLU A 17 13.39 13.01 -26.82
C GLU A 17 13.48 11.76 -25.92
N THR A 18 12.47 11.49 -25.09
CA THR A 18 12.46 10.31 -24.20
C THR A 18 11.86 9.06 -24.85
N LEU A 19 11.11 9.20 -25.95
CA LEU A 19 10.56 8.07 -26.72
C LEU A 19 11.60 7.36 -27.59
N SER A 20 12.62 8.08 -28.08
CA SER A 20 13.68 7.51 -28.94
C SER A 20 14.62 6.55 -28.20
N LEU A 21 14.87 6.77 -26.90
CA LEU A 21 15.76 5.91 -26.12
C LEU A 21 15.09 4.62 -25.66
N ALA A 22 13.76 4.65 -25.45
CA ALA A 22 12.99 3.47 -25.04
C ALA A 22 12.82 2.49 -26.20
N GLU A 23 12.60 2.97 -27.42
CA GLU A 23 12.50 2.10 -28.62
C GLU A 23 13.85 1.46 -29.00
N LEU A 24 14.98 2.11 -28.70
CA LEU A 24 16.33 1.55 -28.88
C LEU A 24 16.70 0.48 -27.83
N LEU A 25 16.05 0.48 -26.65
CA LEU A 25 16.25 -0.54 -25.61
C LEU A 25 15.34 -1.76 -25.80
N ASP A 26 14.19 -1.60 -26.47
CA ASP A 26 13.24 -2.69 -26.75
C ASP A 26 13.62 -3.51 -28.00
N SER A 27 14.57 -3.00 -28.80
CA SER A 27 15.11 -3.68 -30.00
C SER A 27 16.41 -4.47 -29.75
N VAL A 28 16.89 -4.51 -28.50
CA VAL A 28 17.86 -5.55 -28.07
C VAL A 28 17.06 -6.77 -27.65
N GLU A 29 16.76 -7.60 -28.65
CA GLU A 29 16.14 -8.91 -28.53
C GLU A 29 16.64 -9.66 -27.28
N LYS A 30 15.75 -9.83 -26.30
CA LYS A 30 15.87 -10.86 -25.26
C LYS A 30 15.81 -12.23 -25.93
N SER A 31 16.93 -12.65 -26.49
CA SER A 31 17.24 -14.07 -26.54
C SER A 31 17.52 -14.48 -25.09
N GLU A 32 16.56 -15.14 -24.45
CA GLU A 32 16.79 -15.75 -23.14
C GLU A 32 17.95 -16.73 -23.29
N SER A 33 19.12 -16.33 -22.79
CA SER A 33 20.31 -17.15 -22.88
C SER A 33 20.21 -18.25 -21.81
N PRO A 34 20.72 -19.47 -22.07
CA PRO A 34 20.79 -20.52 -21.06
C PRO A 34 21.53 -20.09 -19.77
N ALA A 35 22.36 -19.06 -19.85
CA ALA A 35 23.05 -18.48 -18.69
C ALA A 35 22.09 -17.70 -17.78
N ASP A 36 21.09 -17.02 -18.33
CA ASP A 36 20.10 -16.27 -17.55
C ASP A 36 19.19 -17.19 -16.75
N GLU A 37 18.79 -18.34 -17.33
CA GLU A 37 18.03 -19.36 -16.59
C GLU A 37 18.82 -19.98 -15.43
N VAL A 38 20.11 -20.23 -15.62
CA VAL A 38 20.98 -20.79 -14.57
C VAL A 38 21.22 -19.77 -13.45
N LEU A 39 21.47 -18.51 -13.80
CA LEU A 39 21.62 -17.42 -12.84
C LEU A 39 20.33 -17.20 -12.03
N ASN A 40 19.18 -17.22 -12.69
CA ASN A 40 17.88 -17.08 -12.02
C ASN A 40 17.61 -18.24 -11.05
N LYS A 41 17.89 -19.48 -11.44
CA LYS A 41 17.79 -20.65 -10.54
C LYS A 41 18.71 -20.55 -9.32
N THR A 42 19.93 -20.05 -9.50
CA THR A 42 20.85 -19.83 -8.36
C THR A 42 20.38 -18.70 -7.45
N GLN A 43 19.82 -17.63 -8.02
CA GLN A 43 19.34 -16.49 -7.25
C GLN A 43 18.09 -16.85 -6.42
N GLU A 44 17.16 -17.63 -6.99
CA GLU A 44 16.00 -18.14 -6.27
C GLU A 44 16.39 -19.05 -5.10
N ALA A 45 17.39 -19.91 -5.29
CA ALA A 45 17.90 -20.78 -4.23
C ALA A 45 18.52 -19.98 -3.07
N ILE A 46 19.30 -18.94 -3.39
CA ILE A 46 19.89 -18.02 -2.40
C ILE A 46 18.79 -17.28 -1.63
N GLU A 47 17.78 -16.78 -2.32
CA GLU A 47 16.69 -16.04 -1.68
C GLU A 47 15.84 -16.93 -0.76
N LYS A 48 15.57 -18.19 -1.17
CA LYS A 48 14.92 -19.19 -0.33
C LYS A 48 15.71 -19.48 0.95
N ALA A 49 17.03 -19.62 0.85
CA ALA A 49 17.89 -19.80 2.01
C ALA A 49 17.87 -18.57 2.93
N ASN A 50 17.95 -17.37 2.36
CA ASN A 50 17.86 -16.11 3.12
C ASN A 50 16.52 -15.96 3.85
N ASP A 51 15.41 -16.37 3.23
CA ASP A 51 14.08 -16.30 3.84
C ASP A 51 13.92 -17.28 5.00
N ARG A 52 14.55 -18.45 4.90
CA ARG A 52 14.61 -19.44 5.97
C ARG A 52 15.43 -18.93 7.15
N LEU A 53 16.60 -18.37 6.90
CA LEU A 53 17.45 -17.72 7.90
C LEU A 53 16.73 -16.55 8.58
N ASP A 54 16.08 -15.67 7.81
CA ASP A 54 15.24 -14.59 8.33
C ASP A 54 14.15 -15.14 9.27
N PHE A 55 13.48 -16.23 8.88
CA PHE A 55 12.44 -16.83 9.71
C PHE A 55 12.98 -17.41 11.02
N ILE A 56 14.14 -18.07 10.98
CA ILE A 56 14.81 -18.59 12.18
C ILE A 56 15.16 -17.42 13.13
N VAL A 57 15.76 -16.34 12.61
CA VAL A 57 16.08 -15.14 13.40
C VAL A 57 14.82 -14.53 14.01
N TYR A 58 13.73 -14.45 13.25
CA TYR A 58 12.45 -13.95 13.75
C TYR A 58 11.93 -14.77 14.94
N LEU A 59 11.93 -16.11 14.84
CA LEU A 59 11.48 -17.00 15.91
C LEU A 59 12.34 -16.83 17.18
N THR A 60 13.66 -16.76 17.01
CA THR A 60 14.59 -16.55 18.12
C THR A 60 14.37 -15.19 18.80
N ILE A 61 14.14 -14.11 18.04
CA ILE A 61 13.80 -12.79 18.61
C ILE A 61 12.47 -12.84 19.38
N LYS A 62 11.52 -13.69 18.97
CA LYS A 62 10.25 -13.92 19.67
C LYS A 62 10.40 -14.80 20.92
N GLY A 63 11.59 -15.32 21.21
CA GLY A 63 11.84 -16.19 22.36
C GLY A 63 11.29 -17.60 22.18
N ILE A 64 11.06 -18.03 20.94
CA ILE A 64 10.62 -19.41 20.64
C ILE A 64 11.87 -20.30 20.60
N ASP A 65 11.83 -21.41 21.33
CA ASP A 65 12.89 -22.41 21.28
C ASP A 65 12.84 -23.21 19.97
N ILE A 66 13.87 -23.02 19.14
CA ILE A 66 14.04 -23.65 17.84
C ILE A 66 14.96 -24.87 17.89
N THR A 67 15.49 -25.25 19.06
CA THR A 67 16.45 -26.36 19.19
C THR A 67 15.78 -27.74 19.25
N SER A 68 14.47 -27.78 19.51
CA SER A 68 13.71 -29.03 19.54
C SER A 68 13.58 -29.65 18.14
N GLN A 69 13.73 -30.97 18.05
CA GLN A 69 13.57 -31.71 16.78
C GLN A 69 12.19 -31.49 16.14
N GLU A 70 11.14 -31.36 16.97
CA GLU A 70 9.79 -31.11 16.48
C GLU A 70 9.67 -29.73 15.82
N MET A 71 10.31 -28.70 16.38
CA MET A 71 10.32 -27.37 15.80
C MET A 71 11.15 -27.32 14.51
N ILE A 72 12.31 -27.98 14.50
CA ILE A 72 13.14 -28.12 13.30
C ILE A 72 12.33 -28.79 12.18
N ALA A 73 11.62 -29.89 12.46
CA ALA A 73 10.77 -30.56 11.49
C ALA A 73 9.63 -29.67 10.97
N LYS A 74 9.01 -28.86 11.86
CA LYS A 74 7.97 -27.90 11.48
C LYS A 74 8.50 -26.79 10.55
N ILE A 75 9.70 -26.27 10.83
CA ILE A 75 10.35 -25.27 9.97
C ILE A 75 10.72 -25.90 8.63
N ALA A 76 11.32 -27.09 8.65
CA ALA A 76 11.71 -27.84 7.46
C ALA A 76 10.52 -28.08 6.52
N TYR A 77 9.40 -28.54 7.08
CA TYR A 77 8.13 -28.72 6.35
C TYR A 77 7.62 -27.40 5.75
N LYS A 78 7.69 -26.29 6.49
CA LYS A 78 7.23 -24.98 6.01
C LYS A 78 8.01 -24.48 4.78
N PHE A 79 9.30 -24.78 4.71
CA PHE A 79 10.19 -24.33 3.63
C PHE A 79 10.47 -25.41 2.58
N ASP A 80 9.80 -26.56 2.66
CA ASP A 80 10.00 -27.71 1.77
C ASP A 80 11.49 -28.07 1.64
N CYS A 81 12.13 -28.32 2.79
CA CYS A 81 13.55 -28.61 2.87
C CYS A 81 13.88 -29.69 3.89
N ASP A 82 15.11 -30.22 3.84
CA ASP A 82 15.60 -31.22 4.79
C ASP A 82 15.85 -30.57 6.17
N PRO A 83 15.40 -31.19 7.29
CA PRO A 83 15.79 -30.80 8.64
C PRO A 83 17.29 -30.50 8.84
N HIS A 84 18.18 -31.21 8.13
CA HIS A 84 19.63 -30.96 8.19
C HIS A 84 20.00 -29.55 7.69
N GLN A 85 19.29 -29.03 6.68
CA GLN A 85 19.51 -27.66 6.18
C GLN A 85 19.10 -26.61 7.23
N ILE A 86 18.10 -26.88 8.05
CA ILE A 86 17.72 -25.99 9.16
C ILE A 86 18.82 -25.95 10.22
N ILE A 87 19.43 -27.10 10.50
CA ILE A 87 20.55 -27.21 11.45
C ILE A 87 21.77 -26.45 10.92
N GLU A 88 22.10 -26.60 9.64
CA GLU A 88 23.16 -25.83 8.98
C GLU A 88 22.90 -24.33 9.03
N ASP A 89 21.68 -23.89 8.70
CA ASP A 89 21.26 -22.50 8.83
C ASP A 89 21.45 -21.97 10.26
N MET A 90 21.04 -22.73 11.27
CA MET A 90 21.24 -22.37 12.68
C MET A 90 22.74 -22.23 13.01
N HIS A 91 23.59 -23.09 12.45
CA HIS A 91 25.04 -22.96 12.58
C HIS A 91 25.57 -21.69 11.91
N THR A 92 25.11 -21.33 10.70
CA THR A 92 25.53 -20.08 10.04
C THR A 92 25.15 -18.83 10.85
N LEU A 93 24.01 -18.86 11.54
CA LEU A 93 23.52 -17.77 12.39
C LEU A 93 24.28 -17.61 13.70
N THR A 94 25.14 -18.56 14.08
CA THR A 94 26.09 -18.36 15.20
C THR A 94 27.09 -17.26 14.91
N ASN A 95 27.35 -16.96 13.64
CA ASN A 95 28.18 -15.85 13.24
C ASN A 95 27.46 -14.51 13.48
N LYS A 96 28.09 -13.64 14.28
CA LYS A 96 27.58 -12.31 14.64
C LYS A 96 27.31 -11.40 13.44
N SER A 97 28.11 -11.48 12.37
CA SER A 97 27.90 -10.65 11.17
C SER A 97 26.65 -11.08 10.42
N THR A 98 26.51 -12.38 10.16
CA THR A 98 25.35 -13.00 9.50
C THR A 98 24.06 -12.71 10.29
N TRP A 99 24.10 -12.91 11.61
CA TRP A 99 22.96 -12.57 12.48
C TRP A 99 22.54 -11.10 12.36
N LYS A 100 23.51 -10.16 12.38
CA LYS A 100 23.23 -8.73 12.25
C LYS A 100 22.61 -8.40 10.89
N GLN A 101 23.09 -9.02 9.82
CA GLN A 101 22.57 -8.84 8.47
C GLN A 101 21.10 -9.28 8.37
N HIS A 102 20.77 -10.50 8.80
CA HIS A 102 19.39 -11.00 8.76
C HIS A 102 18.46 -10.21 9.69
N LYS A 103 18.95 -9.73 10.84
CA LYS A 103 18.19 -8.82 11.71
C LYS A 103 17.82 -7.51 11.01
N VAL A 104 18.73 -6.94 10.21
CA VAL A 104 18.46 -5.73 9.42
C VAL A 104 17.48 -6.04 8.29
N ARG A 105 17.71 -7.11 7.53
CA ARG A 105 16.84 -7.56 6.45
C ARG A 105 15.40 -7.80 6.93
N LEU A 106 15.22 -8.44 8.08
CA LEU A 106 13.92 -8.60 8.73
C LEU A 106 13.26 -7.26 9.07
N LYS A 107 14.02 -6.32 9.66
CA LYS A 107 13.52 -4.99 9.99
C LYS A 107 13.05 -4.26 8.72
N ASP A 108 13.83 -4.34 7.66
CA ASP A 108 13.51 -3.68 6.39
C ASP A 108 12.27 -4.31 5.73
N LYS A 109 12.15 -5.64 5.73
CA LYS A 109 10.95 -6.35 5.28
C LYS A 109 9.70 -5.93 6.06
N ILE A 110 9.79 -5.82 7.39
CA ILE A 110 8.68 -5.36 8.24
C ILE A 110 8.30 -3.91 7.88
N ASN A 111 9.29 -3.03 7.74
CA ASN A 111 9.06 -1.63 7.39
C ASN A 111 8.42 -1.49 6.00
N GLN A 112 8.90 -2.25 5.01
CA GLN A 112 8.32 -2.28 3.67
C GLN A 112 6.86 -2.77 3.71
N GLN A 113 6.56 -3.80 4.50
CA GLN A 113 5.18 -4.28 4.65
C GLN A 113 4.28 -3.23 5.32
N LEU A 114 4.78 -2.50 6.32
CA LEU A 114 4.05 -1.41 6.97
C LEU A 114 3.76 -0.26 6.00
N LEU A 115 4.76 0.14 5.19
CA LEU A 115 4.61 1.17 4.16
C LEU A 115 3.61 0.74 3.06
N ARG A 116 3.68 -0.51 2.60
CA ARG A 116 2.68 -1.05 1.66
C ARG A 116 1.27 -0.99 2.25
N LYS A 117 1.09 -1.44 3.49
CA LYS A 117 -0.23 -1.43 4.16
C LYS A 117 -0.76 -0.01 4.34
N SER A 118 0.09 0.96 4.70
CA SER A 118 -0.33 2.36 4.82
C SER A 118 -0.71 2.97 3.47
N ALA A 119 0.07 2.69 2.42
CA ALA A 119 -0.23 3.13 1.06
C ALA A 119 -1.55 2.53 0.55
N LEU A 120 -1.76 1.21 0.72
CA LEU A 120 -3.02 0.56 0.36
C LEU A 120 -4.20 1.13 1.15
N THR A 121 -4.02 1.44 2.43
CA THR A 121 -5.08 2.06 3.25
C THR A 121 -5.43 3.46 2.73
N ALA A 122 -4.44 4.27 2.36
CA ALA A 122 -4.66 5.60 1.79
C ALA A 122 -5.35 5.51 0.42
N ALA A 123 -4.89 4.63 -0.46
CA ALA A 123 -5.49 4.37 -1.76
C ALA A 123 -6.95 3.92 -1.61
N ARG A 124 -7.23 2.98 -0.70
CA ARG A 124 -8.57 2.48 -0.39
C ARG A 124 -9.50 3.62 0.04
N LYS A 125 -9.07 4.46 0.99
CA LYS A 125 -9.87 5.60 1.47
C LYS A 125 -10.18 6.59 0.36
N ASN A 126 -9.21 6.88 -0.51
CA ASN A 126 -9.38 7.78 -1.65
C ASN A 126 -10.37 7.19 -2.67
N ASP A 127 -10.20 5.91 -3.04
CA ASP A 127 -11.07 5.24 -4.01
C ASP A 127 -12.51 5.12 -3.50
N ILE A 128 -12.70 4.71 -2.24
CA ILE A 128 -14.03 4.67 -1.61
C ILE A 128 -14.67 6.06 -1.61
N SER A 129 -13.91 7.10 -1.26
CA SER A 129 -14.41 8.48 -1.26
C SER A 129 -14.85 8.92 -2.67
N ASN A 130 -14.08 8.58 -3.70
CA ASN A 130 -14.41 8.88 -5.10
C ASN A 130 -15.67 8.15 -5.55
N LYS A 131 -15.78 6.85 -5.26
CA LYS A 131 -16.97 6.04 -5.56
C LYS A 131 -18.22 6.58 -4.84
N MET A 132 -18.07 7.00 -3.58
CA MET A 132 -19.15 7.63 -2.82
C MET A 132 -19.59 8.97 -3.43
N LEU A 133 -18.66 9.80 -3.90
CA LEU A 133 -18.97 11.05 -4.61
C LEU A 133 -19.72 10.80 -5.94
N GLN A 134 -19.41 9.68 -6.60
CA GLN A 134 -20.08 9.24 -7.83
C GLN A 134 -21.40 8.50 -7.57
N SER A 135 -21.87 8.42 -6.31
CA SER A 135 -23.09 7.69 -5.92
C SER A 135 -23.08 6.21 -6.30
N PHE A 136 -21.90 5.58 -6.30
CA PHE A 136 -21.75 4.15 -6.55
C PHE A 136 -22.51 3.30 -5.51
N SER A 137 -23.16 2.22 -5.95
CA SER A 137 -23.84 1.26 -5.08
C SER A 137 -22.88 0.18 -4.59
N PHE A 138 -22.79 0.02 -3.28
CA PHE A 138 -21.90 -0.98 -2.67
C PHE A 138 -22.68 -2.25 -2.32
N ASP A 139 -22.66 -3.21 -3.24
CA ASP A 139 -23.23 -4.54 -3.05
C ASP A 139 -22.22 -5.50 -2.39
N ALA A 140 -22.68 -6.63 -1.86
CA ALA A 140 -21.84 -7.59 -1.15
C ALA A 140 -20.64 -8.08 -1.99
N GLU A 141 -20.84 -8.32 -3.28
CA GLU A 141 -19.78 -8.72 -4.21
C GLU A 141 -18.75 -7.60 -4.40
N THR A 142 -19.19 -6.35 -4.55
CA THR A 142 -18.29 -5.21 -4.71
C THR A 142 -17.43 -5.00 -3.45
N LEU A 143 -17.99 -5.22 -2.27
CA LEU A 143 -17.24 -5.16 -1.01
C LEU A 143 -16.17 -6.24 -0.94
N LEU A 144 -16.48 -7.46 -1.41
CA LEU A 144 -15.51 -8.55 -1.46
C LEU A 144 -14.38 -8.22 -2.45
N ASN A 145 -14.72 -7.74 -3.66
CA ASN A 145 -13.74 -7.39 -4.69
C ASN A 145 -12.82 -6.23 -4.27
N LEU A 146 -13.35 -5.20 -3.62
CA LEU A 146 -12.54 -4.13 -3.05
C LEU A 146 -11.67 -4.65 -1.89
N SER A 147 -12.17 -5.62 -1.12
CA SER A 147 -11.44 -6.17 0.02
C SER A 147 -10.21 -6.97 -0.44
N THR A 148 -10.34 -7.72 -1.54
CA THR A 148 -9.22 -8.44 -2.16
C THR A 148 -8.25 -7.47 -2.80
N GLN A 149 -8.73 -6.46 -3.53
CA GLN A 149 -7.88 -5.44 -4.16
C GLN A 149 -6.99 -4.69 -3.15
N PHE A 150 -7.54 -4.33 -1.98
CA PHE A 150 -6.82 -3.56 -0.96
C PHE A 150 -6.26 -4.42 0.18
N GLU A 151 -6.24 -5.75 0.02
CA GLU A 151 -5.70 -6.70 1.01
C GLU A 151 -6.24 -6.48 2.43
N CYS A 152 -7.55 -6.25 2.54
CA CYS A 152 -8.20 -5.93 3.80
C CYS A 152 -9.50 -6.72 3.99
N ARG A 153 -10.04 -6.73 5.21
CA ARG A 153 -11.37 -7.32 5.46
C ARG A 153 -12.48 -6.39 4.96
N PRO A 154 -13.61 -6.93 4.45
CA PRO A 154 -14.76 -6.13 4.00
C PRO A 154 -15.27 -5.12 5.03
N VAL A 155 -15.17 -5.43 6.34
CA VAL A 155 -15.56 -4.52 7.42
C VAL A 155 -14.86 -3.16 7.36
N HIS A 156 -13.58 -3.12 6.94
CA HIS A 156 -12.84 -1.86 6.86
C HIS A 156 -13.35 -0.95 5.73
N ILE A 157 -13.87 -1.53 4.65
CA ILE A 157 -14.49 -0.78 3.56
C ILE A 157 -15.80 -0.19 4.04
N VAL A 158 -16.61 -0.97 4.76
CA VAL A 158 -17.85 -0.50 5.39
C VAL A 158 -17.58 0.65 6.37
N ASP A 159 -16.51 0.53 7.17
CA ASP A 159 -16.09 1.60 8.08
C ASP A 159 -15.69 2.87 7.35
N ASP A 160 -14.94 2.76 6.24
CA ASP A 160 -14.57 3.91 5.42
C ASP A 160 -15.80 4.57 4.77
N ILE A 161 -16.77 3.79 4.27
CA ILE A 161 -18.06 4.31 3.76
C ILE A 161 -18.82 5.05 4.87
N ARG A 162 -18.92 4.45 6.06
CA ARG A 162 -19.60 5.06 7.22
C ARG A 162 -18.91 6.35 7.65
N HIS A 163 -17.58 6.35 7.64
CA HIS A 163 -16.77 7.52 7.93
C HIS A 163 -17.06 8.64 6.93
N PHE A 164 -17.00 8.35 5.62
CA PHE A 164 -17.33 9.32 4.58
C PHE A 164 -18.71 9.94 4.78
N LYS A 165 -19.74 9.11 5.05
CA LYS A 165 -21.11 9.60 5.31
C LYS A 165 -21.17 10.53 6.53
N LYS A 166 -20.53 10.17 7.65
CA LYS A 166 -20.47 11.06 8.83
C LYS A 166 -19.80 12.39 8.53
N PHE A 167 -18.66 12.36 7.85
CA PHE A 167 -17.90 13.57 7.51
C PHE A 167 -18.65 14.47 6.51
N SER A 168 -19.33 13.88 5.52
CA SER A 168 -20.12 14.65 4.56
C SER A 168 -21.30 15.34 5.25
N THR A 169 -22.01 14.65 6.15
CA THR A 169 -23.09 15.26 6.95
C THR A 169 -22.57 16.38 7.86
N GLN A 170 -21.45 16.17 8.56
CA GLN A 170 -20.84 17.22 9.39
C GLN A 170 -20.42 18.45 8.58
N LYS A 171 -19.84 18.24 7.39
CA LYS A 171 -19.48 19.32 6.48
C LYS A 171 -20.70 20.10 6.00
N GLN A 172 -21.80 19.41 5.66
CA GLN A 172 -23.07 20.05 5.30
C GLN A 172 -23.64 20.87 6.46
N LEU A 173 -23.68 20.31 7.66
CA LEU A 173 -24.16 21.03 8.86
C LEU A 173 -23.33 22.29 9.15
N LEU A 174 -22.00 22.23 9.00
CA LEU A 174 -21.13 23.40 9.14
C LEU A 174 -21.40 24.48 8.08
N ILE A 175 -21.66 24.08 6.83
CA ILE A 175 -22.05 25.00 5.75
C ILE A 175 -23.41 25.65 6.06
N GLU A 176 -24.39 24.87 6.52
CA GLU A 176 -25.71 25.36 6.89
C GLU A 176 -25.65 26.34 8.08
N GLN A 177 -24.88 26.03 9.12
CA GLN A 177 -24.66 26.92 10.26
C GLN A 177 -24.00 28.25 9.87
N ARG A 178 -23.06 28.22 8.91
CA ARG A 178 -22.42 29.43 8.39
C ARG A 178 -23.26 30.16 7.35
N SER A 179 -24.30 29.52 6.81
CA SER A 179 -25.17 30.14 5.82
C SER A 179 -25.98 31.26 6.49
N LYS A 180 -25.99 32.46 5.89
CA LYS A 180 -26.86 33.55 6.35
C LYS A 180 -28.33 33.32 5.97
N ALA A 181 -28.63 32.27 5.21
CA ALA A 181 -29.96 31.99 4.69
C ALA A 181 -31.06 31.78 5.76
N PRO A 182 -30.80 31.14 6.92
CA PRO A 182 -31.78 31.05 8.01
C PRO A 182 -32.04 32.42 8.64
N ILE A 183 -31.00 33.23 8.84
CA ILE A 183 -31.08 34.59 9.38
C ILE A 183 -31.86 35.49 8.42
N ILE A 184 -31.56 35.44 7.12
CA ILE A 184 -32.28 36.18 6.08
C ILE A 184 -33.74 35.72 6.01
N ARG A 185 -34.03 34.41 6.10
CA ARG A 185 -35.42 33.90 6.16
C ARG A 185 -36.16 34.41 7.40
N ALA A 186 -35.50 34.47 8.56
CA ALA A 186 -36.07 35.00 9.79
C ALA A 186 -36.37 36.51 9.67
N PHE A 187 -35.42 37.31 9.18
CA PHE A 187 -35.64 38.74 8.91
C PHE A 187 -36.76 38.96 7.88
N THR A 188 -36.83 38.13 6.84
CA THR A 188 -37.89 38.25 5.82
C THR A 188 -39.27 37.91 6.39
N ARG A 189 -39.38 36.90 7.26
CA ARG A 189 -40.64 36.60 7.98
C ARG A 189 -41.01 37.71 8.95
N PHE A 190 -40.05 38.23 9.70
CA PHE A 190 -40.27 39.33 10.64
C PHE A 190 -40.71 40.61 9.92
N ALA A 191 -40.06 40.97 8.81
CA ALA A 191 -40.47 42.11 7.99
C ALA A 191 -41.88 41.94 7.41
N ARG A 192 -42.24 40.73 6.94
CA ARG A 192 -43.61 40.45 6.46
C ARG A 192 -44.67 40.57 7.54
N PHE A 193 -44.37 40.14 8.77
CA PHE A 193 -45.29 40.28 9.91
C PHE A 193 -45.45 41.74 10.36
N ASN A 194 -44.41 42.57 10.24
CA ASN A 194 -44.46 43.99 10.63
C ASN A 194 -44.96 44.92 9.51
N LEU A 195 -45.10 44.44 8.27
CA LEU A 195 -45.73 45.19 7.16
C LEU A 195 -47.26 45.08 7.14
N GLN A 196 -47.85 44.25 8.02
CA GLN A 196 -49.31 44.10 8.15
C GLN A 196 -49.94 45.01 9.23
N TYR A 197 -49.18 45.98 9.77
CA TYR A 197 -49.67 47.04 10.67
C TYR A 197 -49.41 48.42 10.08
#